data_AF-W1PF78-F1
#
_entry.id   AF-W1PF78-F1
#
_cell.length_a   1.000
_cell.length_b   1.000
_cell.length_c   1.000
_cell.angle_alpha   90.00
_cell.angle_beta   90.00
_cell.angle_gamma   90.00
#
_symmetry.space_group_name_H-M   'P 1'
#
loop_
_entity.id
_entity.type
_entity.pdbx_description
1 polymer ?
#
loop_
_entity_poly.entity_id
_entity_poly.type
_entity_poly.pdbx_seq_one_letter_code
_entity_poly.pdbx_strand_id
1 'polypeptide(L)'
;MGARSALTSSFLPQRSFVPHTFSFSSLSPPFSKLGFCGNLWKCLRIHSLGRASSSENSWNSSKTEDGHLLPSPSSTIDFLTLCHRLKTTKRKGWINQGIKGPESIADHMYRMALMALIAKDMPGVNRERCIKIAIVHDIAEAIVGDITPSDGVPKKEKSRMEQEALNEMCKVLGGGLRAEEIKELWEEYENNSSIEANLVKDFDKVEMILQALEYEAEHGKVLDEFFMSTEGKFQTEVGKAWAAEVTARRKKILGDRLM
;
A
#
# COMPACT_ATOMS: atom_id res chain seq x y z
N MET A 1 -8.35 82.13 2.28
CA MET A 1 -7.59 81.33 1.28
C MET A 1 -7.77 79.86 1.66
N GLY A 2 -8.38 78.96 0.90
CA GLY A 2 -9.00 78.95 -0.42
C GLY A 2 -9.38 77.48 -0.73
N ALA A 3 -10.62 77.28 -1.22
CA ALA A 3 -11.16 76.15 -2.02
C ALA A 3 -11.05 74.70 -1.47
N ARG A 4 -12.15 73.98 -1.15
CA ARG A 4 -13.15 73.30 -2.01
C ARG A 4 -12.58 72.28 -3.03
N SER A 5 -12.89 70.99 -2.86
CA SER A 5 -13.50 70.15 -3.92
C SER A 5 -14.08 68.85 -3.35
N ALA A 6 -15.32 68.57 -3.76
CA ALA A 6 -16.04 67.32 -3.58
C ALA A 6 -15.91 66.45 -4.86
N LEU A 7 -16.69 65.35 -4.90
CA LEU A 7 -17.05 64.45 -6.02
C LEU A 7 -16.13 63.22 -6.14
N THR A 8 -16.59 61.98 -6.40
CA THR A 8 -17.92 61.37 -6.64
C THR A 8 -17.71 59.85 -6.70
N SER A 9 -18.75 59.08 -6.39
CA SER A 9 -18.84 57.63 -6.58
C SER A 9 -18.75 57.22 -8.06
N SER A 10 -18.16 56.06 -8.33
CA SER A 10 -18.57 55.23 -9.47
C SER A 10 -18.59 53.76 -9.06
N PHE A 11 -19.78 53.18 -9.18
CA PHE A 11 -20.11 51.78 -9.01
C PHE A 11 -19.37 50.93 -10.05
N LEU A 12 -18.78 49.81 -9.62
CA LEU A 12 -18.37 48.71 -10.50
C LEU A 12 -19.44 47.61 -10.44
N PRO A 13 -19.90 47.08 -11.59
CA PRO A 13 -20.95 46.06 -11.62
C PRO A 13 -20.39 44.67 -11.25
N GLN A 14 -21.08 44.01 -10.32
CA GLN A 14 -20.90 42.60 -10.02
C GLN A 14 -21.31 41.76 -11.24
N ARG A 15 -20.39 40.95 -11.77
CA ARG A 15 -20.72 39.89 -12.73
C ARG A 15 -21.23 38.67 -11.97
N SER A 16 -22.48 38.35 -12.21
CA SER A 16 -23.16 37.12 -11.80
C SER A 16 -22.51 35.90 -12.46
N PHE A 17 -21.96 35.00 -11.64
CA PHE A 17 -21.56 33.66 -12.07
C PHE A 17 -22.79 32.74 -11.98
N VAL A 18 -23.21 32.23 -13.13
CA VAL A 18 -24.24 31.20 -13.26
C VAL A 18 -23.57 29.84 -13.05
N PRO A 19 -24.01 28.99 -12.11
CA PRO A 19 -23.50 27.63 -12.02
C PRO A 19 -24.18 26.76 -13.07
N HIS A 20 -23.40 26.22 -14.02
CA HIS A 20 -23.84 25.16 -14.90
C HIS A 20 -24.05 23.88 -14.10
N THR A 21 -25.30 23.46 -13.97
CA THR A 21 -25.72 22.17 -13.45
C THR A 21 -25.41 21.08 -14.48
N PHE A 22 -24.40 20.26 -14.24
CA PHE A 22 -24.25 18.98 -14.93
C PHE A 22 -25.03 17.92 -14.15
N SER A 23 -26.21 17.58 -14.67
CA SER A 23 -26.97 16.41 -14.27
C SER A 23 -26.32 15.16 -14.90
N PHE A 24 -25.71 14.31 -14.07
CA PHE A 24 -25.38 12.94 -14.47
C PHE A 24 -26.52 12.03 -14.00
N SER A 25 -27.36 11.62 -14.95
CA SER A 25 -28.35 10.58 -14.77
C SER A 25 -27.65 9.23 -14.52
N SER A 26 -27.99 8.64 -13.38
CA SER A 26 -27.68 7.27 -12.98
C SER A 26 -28.38 6.26 -13.90
N LEU A 27 -27.60 5.37 -14.52
CA LEU A 27 -28.11 4.10 -15.07
C LEU A 27 -27.13 2.98 -14.71
N SER A 28 -27.46 2.27 -13.63
CA SER A 28 -26.88 0.97 -13.30
C SER A 28 -27.65 -0.11 -14.06
N PRO A 29 -26.99 -1.11 -14.68
CA PRO A 29 -27.62 -2.38 -14.99
C PRO A 29 -27.22 -3.47 -13.98
N PRO A 30 -28.03 -4.54 -13.86
CA PRO A 30 -28.12 -5.36 -12.65
C PRO A 30 -27.08 -6.48 -12.58
N PHE A 31 -26.82 -6.91 -11.34
CA PHE A 31 -26.17 -8.16 -11.00
C PHE A 31 -26.94 -9.36 -11.56
N SER A 32 -26.28 -10.20 -12.35
CA SER A 32 -26.65 -11.61 -12.49
C SER A 32 -25.41 -12.50 -12.58
N LYS A 33 -25.52 -13.62 -11.87
CA LYS A 33 -24.53 -14.68 -11.67
C LYS A 33 -23.99 -15.23 -13.00
N LEU A 34 -22.67 -15.41 -13.11
CA LEU A 34 -22.06 -16.41 -13.98
C LEU A 34 -20.62 -16.74 -13.56
N GLY A 35 -20.44 -17.98 -13.10
CA GLY A 35 -19.35 -18.89 -13.47
C GLY A 35 -17.90 -18.43 -13.26
N PHE A 36 -17.28 -19.00 -12.23
CA PHE A 36 -15.84 -19.28 -12.21
C PHE A 36 -15.46 -20.05 -13.50
N CYS A 37 -14.60 -19.48 -14.33
CA CYS A 37 -13.86 -20.25 -15.34
C CYS A 37 -12.51 -19.57 -15.58
N GLY A 38 -11.44 -20.35 -15.49
CA GLY A 38 -10.06 -19.90 -15.58
C GLY A 38 -9.66 -19.36 -16.95
N ASN A 39 -8.45 -18.80 -16.97
CA ASN A 39 -7.69 -18.30 -18.14
C ASN A 39 -8.06 -16.90 -18.64
N LEU A 40 -7.65 -15.88 -17.88
CA LEU A 40 -7.55 -14.50 -18.35
C LEU A 40 -6.10 -14.13 -18.74
N TRP A 41 -5.48 -14.92 -19.61
CA TRP A 41 -4.21 -14.58 -20.29
C TRP A 41 -4.44 -14.66 -21.80
N LYS A 42 -5.33 -13.81 -22.32
CA LYS A 42 -5.51 -13.67 -23.78
C LYS A 42 -6.12 -12.34 -24.17
N CYS A 43 -5.49 -11.23 -23.76
CA CYS A 43 -5.75 -9.95 -24.41
C CYS A 43 -4.57 -9.00 -24.30
N LEU A 44 -3.51 -9.29 -25.06
CA LEU A 44 -2.54 -8.30 -25.56
C LEU A 44 -1.72 -8.99 -26.66
N ARG A 45 -2.25 -8.97 -27.88
CA ARG A 45 -1.54 -9.41 -29.09
C ARG A 45 -1.04 -8.14 -29.79
N ILE A 46 0.20 -7.72 -29.48
CA ILE A 46 0.84 -6.59 -30.16
C ILE A 46 1.33 -7.10 -31.53
N HIS A 47 0.89 -6.45 -32.60
CA HIS A 47 1.33 -6.72 -33.97
C HIS A 47 2.79 -6.28 -34.15
N SER A 48 3.60 -7.18 -34.71
CA SER A 48 4.95 -6.94 -35.19
C SER A 48 4.94 -5.91 -36.33
N LEU A 49 5.68 -4.81 -36.15
CA LEU A 49 6.10 -3.93 -37.25
C LEU A 49 7.62 -3.73 -37.19
N GLY A 50 8.28 -4.03 -38.30
CA GLY A 50 9.38 -3.21 -38.83
C GLY A 50 10.75 -3.35 -38.17
N ARG A 51 11.62 -4.12 -38.82
CA ARG A 51 13.07 -4.21 -38.59
C ARG A 51 13.74 -2.84 -38.76
N ALA A 52 14.47 -2.36 -37.74
CA ALA A 52 15.46 -1.30 -37.87
C ALA A 52 16.70 -1.59 -37.01
N SER A 53 17.85 -1.62 -37.71
CA SER A 53 19.24 -1.37 -37.27
C SER A 53 19.71 -1.89 -35.91
N SER A 54 20.60 -2.88 -35.99
CA SER A 54 21.43 -3.45 -34.94
C SER A 54 22.26 -2.41 -34.15
N SER A 55 21.91 -2.22 -32.88
CA SER A 55 22.88 -2.09 -31.81
C SER A 55 22.64 -3.28 -30.88
N GLU A 56 23.53 -4.27 -30.91
CA GLU A 56 23.51 -5.37 -29.96
C GLU A 56 23.70 -4.80 -28.55
N ASN A 57 22.59 -4.68 -27.80
CA ASN A 57 22.63 -4.29 -26.42
C ASN A 57 23.33 -5.40 -25.63
N SER A 58 24.51 -5.06 -25.10
CA SER A 58 25.39 -5.86 -24.23
C SER A 58 24.78 -6.24 -22.86
N TRP A 59 23.45 -6.39 -22.78
CA TRP A 59 22.69 -6.74 -21.57
C TRP A 59 22.01 -8.11 -21.71
N ASN A 60 22.58 -9.02 -22.50
CA ASN A 60 22.19 -10.42 -22.45
C ASN A 60 22.70 -11.02 -21.12
N SER A 61 21.76 -11.37 -20.23
CA SER A 61 21.94 -12.02 -18.91
C SER A 61 23.39 -12.10 -18.44
N SER A 62 23.86 -11.02 -17.79
CA SER A 62 25.14 -11.05 -17.09
C SER A 62 25.02 -12.02 -15.91
N LYS A 63 25.76 -13.11 -15.98
CA LYS A 63 26.10 -13.87 -14.77
C LYS A 63 26.92 -12.93 -13.88
N THR A 64 26.61 -12.87 -12.59
CA THR A 64 27.53 -12.24 -11.62
C THR A 64 28.86 -13.00 -11.63
N GLU A 65 29.93 -12.41 -11.07
CA GLU A 65 31.24 -13.10 -10.94
C GLU A 65 31.11 -14.47 -10.23
N ASP A 66 30.06 -14.64 -9.43
CA ASP A 66 29.68 -15.86 -8.71
C ASP A 66 28.77 -16.83 -9.52
N GLY A 67 28.51 -16.56 -10.80
CA GLY A 67 27.76 -17.46 -11.69
C GLY A 67 26.23 -17.41 -11.54
N HIS A 68 25.68 -16.49 -10.75
CA HIS A 68 24.24 -16.38 -10.51
C HIS A 68 23.53 -15.57 -11.60
N LEU A 69 22.29 -15.98 -11.91
CA LEU A 69 21.44 -15.32 -12.89
C LEU A 69 20.82 -14.05 -12.27
N LEU A 70 21.11 -12.90 -12.87
CA LEU A 70 20.39 -11.66 -12.60
C LEU A 70 19.09 -11.60 -13.43
N PRO A 71 18.05 -10.92 -12.93
CA PRO A 71 16.88 -10.60 -13.74
C PRO A 71 17.27 -9.89 -15.03
N SER A 72 16.70 -10.33 -16.15
CA SER A 72 16.82 -9.59 -17.41
C SER A 72 16.08 -8.24 -17.30
N PRO A 73 16.41 -7.25 -18.15
CA PRO A 73 15.62 -6.01 -18.20
C PRO A 73 14.13 -6.26 -18.44
N SER A 74 13.77 -7.20 -19.33
CA SER A 74 12.36 -7.54 -19.61
C SER A 74 11.65 -8.10 -18.37
N SER A 75 12.21 -9.14 -17.74
CA SER A 75 11.62 -9.77 -16.55
C SER A 75 11.54 -8.81 -15.37
N THR A 76 12.51 -7.90 -15.25
CA THR A 76 12.49 -6.82 -14.25
C THR A 76 11.31 -5.88 -14.50
N ILE A 77 11.11 -5.42 -15.73
CA ILE A 77 9.99 -4.54 -16.07
C ILE A 77 8.64 -5.27 -15.88
N ASP A 78 8.53 -6.53 -16.29
CA ASP A 78 7.31 -7.32 -16.09
C ASP A 78 6.96 -7.49 -14.60
N PHE A 79 7.96 -7.75 -13.75
CA PHE A 79 7.78 -7.81 -12.30
C PHE A 79 7.32 -6.47 -11.72
N LEU A 80 7.93 -5.35 -12.15
CA LEU A 80 7.52 -4.01 -11.70
C LEU A 80 6.11 -3.63 -12.21
N THR A 81 5.76 -4.03 -13.43
CA THR A 81 4.41 -3.88 -14.00
C THR A 81 3.39 -4.69 -13.19
N LEU A 82 3.75 -5.88 -12.72
CA LEU A 82 2.90 -6.65 -11.81
C LEU A 82 2.72 -5.94 -10.46
N CYS A 83 3.80 -5.41 -9.88
CA CYS A 83 3.78 -4.65 -8.63
C CYS A 83 2.97 -3.35 -8.71
N HIS A 84 2.67 -2.82 -9.91
CA HIS A 84 1.77 -1.67 -10.09
C HIS A 84 0.43 -1.89 -9.37
N ARG A 85 -0.05 -3.14 -9.30
CA ARG A 85 -1.32 -3.47 -8.64
C ARG A 85 -1.37 -3.04 -7.18
N LEU A 86 -0.24 -3.03 -6.48
CA LEU A 86 -0.14 -2.56 -5.08
C LEU A 86 -0.49 -1.07 -4.94
N LYS A 87 -0.27 -0.27 -6.00
CA LYS A 87 -0.64 1.16 -6.02
C LYS A 87 -2.14 1.37 -6.22
N THR A 88 -2.81 0.43 -6.86
CA THR A 88 -4.22 0.54 -7.24
C THR A 88 -5.15 -0.23 -6.30
N THR A 89 -4.66 -1.29 -5.68
CA THR A 89 -5.41 -2.07 -4.69
C THR A 89 -5.48 -1.29 -3.39
N LYS A 90 -6.71 -0.97 -2.99
CA LYS A 90 -7.00 -0.23 -1.77
C LYS A 90 -7.10 -1.15 -0.57
N ARG A 91 -6.58 -0.70 0.58
CA ARG A 91 -6.66 -1.44 1.84
C ARG A 91 -8.13 -1.63 2.24
N LYS A 92 -8.57 -2.87 2.23
CA LYS A 92 -9.97 -3.31 2.27
C LYS A 92 -10.60 -3.09 3.63
N GLY A 93 -9.83 -3.11 4.72
CA GLY A 93 -10.30 -2.71 6.04
C GLY A 93 -10.96 -1.33 6.03
N TRP A 94 -10.35 -0.36 5.36
CA TRP A 94 -10.89 1.01 5.24
C TRP A 94 -12.10 1.09 4.32
N ILE A 95 -12.11 0.30 3.23
CA ILE A 95 -13.26 0.19 2.32
C ILE A 95 -14.48 -0.33 3.07
N ASN A 96 -14.30 -1.38 3.88
CA ASN A 96 -15.36 -1.97 4.70
C ASN A 96 -15.94 -0.97 5.71
N GLN A 97 -15.11 -0.04 6.17
CA GLN A 97 -15.52 1.06 7.05
C GLN A 97 -16.03 2.29 6.30
N GLY A 98 -16.18 2.23 4.97
CA GLY A 98 -16.71 3.30 4.16
C GLY A 98 -15.85 4.56 4.15
N ILE A 99 -14.53 4.42 4.30
CA ILE A 99 -13.56 5.50 4.08
C ILE A 99 -13.54 5.85 2.60
N LYS A 100 -13.58 7.15 2.29
CA LYS A 100 -13.54 7.65 0.90
C LYS A 100 -12.11 7.94 0.52
N GLY A 101 -11.65 7.39 -0.61
CA GLY A 101 -10.27 7.53 -1.06
C GLY A 101 -9.25 6.91 -0.11
N PRO A 102 -9.46 5.65 0.37
CA PRO A 102 -8.51 5.02 1.28
C PRO A 102 -7.14 4.84 0.63
N GLU A 103 -6.14 4.66 1.47
CA GLU A 103 -4.77 4.33 1.08
C GLU A 103 -4.71 3.03 0.25
N SER A 104 -3.68 2.94 -0.58
CA SER A 104 -3.29 1.70 -1.26
C SER A 104 -2.38 0.84 -0.40
N ILE A 105 -2.20 -0.43 -0.75
CA ILE A 105 -1.23 -1.31 -0.08
C ILE A 105 0.19 -0.74 -0.18
N ALA A 106 0.52 -0.10 -1.32
CA ALA A 106 1.81 0.56 -1.48
C ALA A 106 2.02 1.76 -0.53
N ASP A 107 0.97 2.51 -0.20
CA ASP A 107 1.05 3.63 0.75
C ASP A 107 1.36 3.12 2.17
N HIS A 108 0.66 2.06 2.59
CA HIS A 108 0.89 1.35 3.84
C HIS A 108 2.34 0.85 3.97
N MET A 109 2.82 0.06 2.98
CA MET A 109 4.18 -0.47 2.99
C MET A 109 5.26 0.63 2.94
N TYR A 110 4.98 1.75 2.25
CA TYR A 110 5.90 2.89 2.22
C TYR A 110 6.07 3.50 3.61
N ARG A 111 4.97 3.77 4.33
CA ARG A 111 5.05 4.34 5.67
C ARG A 111 5.70 3.38 6.66
N MET A 112 5.47 2.06 6.52
CA MET A 112 6.20 1.05 7.29
C MET A 112 7.71 1.04 7.02
N ALA A 113 8.14 1.18 5.75
CA ALA A 113 9.55 1.27 5.41
C ALA A 113 10.20 2.53 6.03
N LEU A 114 9.48 3.66 6.04
CA LEU A 114 9.92 4.87 6.76
C LEU A 114 10.01 4.64 8.28
N MET A 115 9.03 3.95 8.87
CA MET A 115 9.04 3.57 10.29
C MET A 115 10.28 2.75 10.63
N ALA A 116 10.61 1.74 9.82
CA ALA A 116 11.83 0.96 9.98
C ALA A 116 13.10 1.81 9.83
N LEU A 117 13.11 2.76 8.89
CA LEU A 117 14.24 3.66 8.66
C LEU A 117 14.51 4.58 9.87
N ILE A 118 13.47 5.18 10.45
CA ILE A 118 13.60 6.17 11.53
C ILE A 118 13.64 5.56 12.94
N ALA A 119 13.34 4.27 13.06
CA ALA A 119 13.43 3.58 14.33
C ALA A 119 14.85 3.66 14.89
N LYS A 120 14.94 3.89 16.21
CA LYS A 120 16.22 3.90 16.93
C LYS A 120 16.95 2.58 16.71
N ASP A 121 18.27 2.62 16.66
CA ASP A 121 19.08 1.40 16.63
C ASP A 121 18.81 0.55 17.87
N MET A 122 18.66 -0.75 17.65
CA MET A 122 18.43 -1.74 18.70
C MET A 122 19.53 -2.79 18.62
N PRO A 123 20.14 -3.18 19.76
CA PRO A 123 21.13 -4.24 19.78
C PRO A 123 20.60 -5.52 19.13
N GLY A 124 21.34 -6.04 18.14
CA GLY A 124 20.99 -7.28 17.45
C GLY A 124 19.86 -7.17 16.40
N VAL A 125 19.40 -5.96 16.07
CA VAL A 125 18.40 -5.73 15.00
C VAL A 125 19.07 -5.11 13.78
N ASN A 126 18.90 -5.71 12.61
CA ASN A 126 19.35 -5.14 11.35
C ASN A 126 18.28 -4.24 10.72
N ARG A 127 18.50 -2.92 10.77
CA ARG A 127 17.59 -1.91 10.18
C ARG A 127 17.32 -2.13 8.69
N GLU A 128 18.35 -2.42 7.90
CA GLU A 128 18.19 -2.61 6.45
C GLU A 128 17.31 -3.82 6.16
N ARG A 129 17.44 -4.89 6.95
CA ARG A 129 16.59 -6.07 6.84
C ARG A 129 15.14 -5.73 7.21
N CYS A 130 14.89 -4.95 8.27
CA CYS A 130 13.54 -4.46 8.58
C CYS A 130 12.91 -3.67 7.43
N ILE A 131 13.67 -2.78 6.78
CA ILE A 131 13.18 -2.00 5.63
C ILE A 131 12.83 -2.94 4.47
N LYS A 132 13.68 -3.92 4.17
CA LYS A 132 13.42 -4.90 3.12
C LYS A 132 12.17 -5.74 3.41
N ILE A 133 12.00 -6.22 4.64
CA ILE A 133 10.80 -6.95 5.05
C ILE A 133 9.56 -6.06 4.88
N ALA A 134 9.60 -4.80 5.33
CA ALA A 134 8.46 -3.89 5.22
C ALA A 134 8.01 -3.67 3.76
N ILE A 135 8.94 -3.59 2.81
CA ILE A 135 8.65 -3.42 1.37
C ILE A 135 8.08 -4.70 0.72
N VAL A 136 8.35 -5.87 1.30
CA VAL A 136 8.05 -7.18 0.71
C VAL A 136 6.84 -7.89 1.36
N HIS A 137 6.52 -7.60 2.62
CA HIS A 137 5.61 -8.44 3.40
C HIS A 137 4.21 -8.63 2.76
N ASP A 138 3.62 -7.57 2.19
CA ASP A 138 2.32 -7.60 1.50
C ASP A 138 2.47 -7.66 -0.03
N ILE A 139 3.66 -7.97 -0.57
CA ILE A 139 3.90 -7.94 -2.02
C ILE A 139 2.98 -8.93 -2.79
N ALA A 140 2.65 -10.07 -2.16
CA ALA A 140 1.78 -11.09 -2.74
C ALA A 140 0.34 -10.58 -2.99
N GLU A 141 -0.08 -9.55 -2.26
CA GLU A 141 -1.40 -8.91 -2.44
C GLU A 141 -1.54 -8.22 -3.81
N ALA A 142 -0.45 -8.03 -4.54
CA ALA A 142 -0.50 -7.66 -5.96
C ALA A 142 -1.33 -8.66 -6.79
N ILE A 143 -1.32 -9.94 -6.41
CA ILE A 143 -2.07 -11.01 -7.08
C ILE A 143 -3.32 -11.38 -6.30
N VAL A 144 -3.20 -11.62 -4.99
CA VAL A 144 -4.32 -12.16 -4.19
C VAL A 144 -5.32 -11.08 -3.73
N GLY A 145 -4.92 -9.80 -3.77
CA GLY A 145 -5.65 -8.70 -3.15
C GLY A 145 -5.52 -8.67 -1.63
N ASP A 146 -5.96 -7.58 -1.01
CA ASP A 146 -5.98 -7.45 0.46
C ASP A 146 -7.10 -8.31 1.06
N ILE A 147 -6.72 -9.49 1.56
CA ILE A 147 -7.64 -10.44 2.22
C ILE A 147 -7.72 -10.10 3.70
N THR A 148 -8.93 -9.72 4.12
CA THR A 148 -9.19 -9.26 5.49
C THR A 148 -9.90 -10.32 6.32
N PRO A 149 -9.93 -10.22 7.66
CA PRO A 149 -10.66 -11.16 8.51
C PRO A 149 -12.15 -11.30 8.16
N SER A 150 -12.79 -10.25 7.62
CA SER A 150 -14.20 -10.29 7.21
C SER A 150 -14.47 -11.16 5.98
N ASP A 151 -13.42 -11.55 5.23
CA ASP A 151 -13.54 -12.47 4.09
C ASP A 151 -13.72 -13.93 4.49
N GLY A 152 -13.49 -14.26 5.78
CA GLY A 152 -13.67 -15.62 6.28
C GLY A 152 -12.68 -16.65 5.73
N VAL A 153 -11.62 -16.22 5.04
CA VAL A 153 -10.56 -17.09 4.53
C VAL A 153 -9.71 -17.57 5.71
N PRO A 154 -9.58 -18.89 5.95
CA PRO A 154 -8.74 -19.40 7.02
C PRO A 154 -7.29 -18.96 6.86
N LYS A 155 -6.58 -18.66 7.97
CA LYS A 155 -5.19 -18.20 7.94
C LYS A 155 -4.27 -19.09 7.09
N LYS A 156 -4.42 -20.42 7.22
CA LYS A 156 -3.63 -21.39 6.44
C LYS A 156 -3.87 -21.27 4.93
N GLU A 157 -5.10 -20.98 4.53
CA GLU A 157 -5.47 -20.82 3.13
C GLU A 157 -4.98 -19.49 2.57
N LYS A 158 -5.12 -18.39 3.33
CA LYS A 158 -4.51 -17.08 2.98
C LYS A 158 -3.01 -17.24 2.74
N SER A 159 -2.31 -17.86 3.69
CA SER A 159 -0.86 -18.10 3.60
C SER A 159 -0.48 -18.95 2.38
N ARG A 160 -1.25 -20.01 2.07
CA ARG A 160 -1.05 -20.82 0.85
C ARG A 160 -1.21 -20.00 -0.43
N MET A 161 -2.28 -19.20 -0.53
CA MET A 161 -2.56 -18.36 -1.69
C MET A 161 -1.47 -17.31 -1.89
N GLU A 162 -1.00 -16.69 -0.82
CA GLU A 162 0.07 -15.68 -0.84
C GLU A 162 1.41 -16.29 -1.23
N GLN A 163 1.74 -17.47 -0.69
CA GLN A 163 2.94 -18.21 -1.08
C GLN A 163 2.92 -18.58 -2.58
N GLU A 164 1.78 -19.02 -3.10
CA GLU A 164 1.61 -19.32 -4.53
C GLU A 164 1.77 -18.07 -5.40
N ALA A 165 1.15 -16.96 -5.01
CA ALA A 165 1.35 -15.67 -5.66
C ALA A 165 2.82 -15.25 -5.67
N LEU A 166 3.49 -15.32 -4.53
CA LEU A 166 4.90 -14.98 -4.39
C LEU A 166 5.78 -15.83 -5.31
N ASN A 167 5.51 -17.13 -5.40
CA ASN A 167 6.20 -18.05 -6.30
C ASN A 167 6.03 -17.65 -7.77
N GLU A 168 4.82 -17.25 -8.19
CA GLU A 168 4.57 -16.74 -9.54
C GLU A 168 5.30 -15.41 -9.79
N MET A 169 5.27 -14.47 -8.84
CA MET A 169 6.03 -13.21 -8.93
C MET A 169 7.52 -13.47 -9.11
N CYS A 170 8.08 -14.42 -8.35
CA CYS A 170 9.49 -14.81 -8.43
C CYS A 170 9.85 -15.44 -9.78
N LYS A 171 8.94 -16.21 -10.39
CA LYS A 171 9.11 -16.72 -11.77
C LYS A 171 9.10 -15.58 -12.79
N VAL A 172 8.17 -14.62 -12.65
CA VAL A 172 8.11 -13.42 -13.51
C VAL A 172 9.39 -12.60 -13.43
N LEU A 173 10.01 -12.48 -12.24
CA LEU A 173 11.29 -11.81 -12.06
C LEU A 173 12.46 -12.51 -12.78
N GLY A 174 12.32 -13.81 -13.08
CA GLY A 174 13.35 -14.64 -13.71
C GLY A 174 14.13 -15.54 -12.72
N GLY A 175 13.66 -15.67 -11.48
CA GLY A 175 14.32 -16.47 -10.44
C GLY A 175 15.64 -15.87 -9.95
N GLY A 176 16.57 -16.73 -9.53
CA GLY A 176 17.90 -16.34 -9.04
C GLY A 176 17.90 -15.76 -7.63
N LEU A 177 19.05 -15.26 -7.19
CA LEU A 177 19.26 -14.81 -5.81
C LEU A 177 18.29 -13.73 -5.35
N ARG A 178 17.86 -12.84 -6.24
CA ARG A 178 16.90 -11.78 -5.90
C ARG A 178 15.50 -12.31 -5.65
N ALA A 179 15.08 -13.33 -6.39
CA ALA A 179 13.81 -13.99 -6.16
C ALA A 179 13.84 -14.78 -4.84
N GLU A 180 14.94 -15.46 -4.53
CA GLU A 180 15.09 -16.17 -3.25
C GLU A 180 15.15 -15.20 -2.07
N GLU A 181 15.87 -14.08 -2.18
CA GLU A 181 15.87 -13.03 -1.14
C GLU A 181 14.45 -12.52 -0.84
N ILE A 182 13.62 -12.30 -1.87
CA ILE A 182 12.22 -11.89 -1.70
C ILE A 182 11.41 -12.96 -0.94
N LYS A 183 11.56 -14.24 -1.30
CA LYS A 183 10.88 -15.33 -0.61
C LYS A 183 11.32 -15.44 0.84
N GLU A 184 12.61 -15.40 1.11
CA GLU A 184 13.17 -15.46 2.46
C GLU A 184 12.62 -14.34 3.35
N LEU A 185 12.57 -13.11 2.84
CA LEU A 185 12.03 -11.96 3.58
C LEU A 185 10.54 -12.11 3.88
N TRP A 186 9.76 -12.60 2.91
CA TRP A 186 8.33 -12.85 3.09
C TRP A 186 8.08 -13.98 4.09
N GLU A 187 8.79 -15.10 3.97
CA GLU A 187 8.68 -16.25 4.87
C GLU A 187 9.10 -15.89 6.30
N GLU A 188 10.15 -15.08 6.47
CA GLU A 188 10.61 -14.57 7.76
C GLU A 188 9.51 -13.73 8.45
N TYR A 189 8.85 -12.86 7.69
CA TYR A 189 7.70 -12.10 8.18
C TYR A 189 6.52 -13.00 8.53
N GLU A 190 6.12 -13.88 7.61
CA GLU A 190 4.93 -14.71 7.76
C GLU A 190 5.05 -15.62 9.00
N ASN A 191 6.22 -16.22 9.19
CA ASN A 191 6.55 -17.09 10.31
C ASN A 191 6.91 -16.33 11.60
N ASN A 192 7.12 -15.01 11.54
CA ASN A 192 7.53 -14.19 12.69
C ASN A 192 8.78 -14.78 13.37
N SER A 193 9.79 -15.12 12.56
CA SER A 193 10.92 -15.97 12.96
C SER A 193 12.19 -15.23 13.39
N SER A 194 12.20 -13.90 13.33
CA SER A 194 13.34 -13.04 13.67
C SER A 194 12.91 -11.82 14.48
N ILE A 195 13.88 -11.15 15.10
CA ILE A 195 13.60 -9.89 15.82
C ILE A 195 13.18 -8.78 14.85
N GLU A 196 13.70 -8.80 13.62
CA GLU A 196 13.31 -7.92 12.52
C GLU A 196 11.86 -8.14 12.10
N ALA A 197 11.43 -9.40 11.89
CA ALA A 197 10.04 -9.72 11.57
C ALA A 197 9.09 -9.31 12.69
N ASN A 198 9.47 -9.56 13.95
CA ASN A 198 8.67 -9.17 15.11
C ASN A 198 8.48 -7.64 15.16
N LEU A 199 9.54 -6.88 14.89
CA LEU A 199 9.49 -5.43 14.82
C LEU A 199 8.61 -4.94 13.67
N VAL A 200 8.77 -5.52 12.47
CA VAL A 200 7.97 -5.11 11.30
C VAL A 200 6.49 -5.49 11.48
N LYS A 201 6.16 -6.61 12.15
CA LYS A 201 4.78 -6.92 12.55
C LYS A 201 4.21 -5.93 13.55
N ASP A 202 5.04 -5.35 14.41
CA ASP A 202 4.59 -4.27 15.27
C ASP A 202 4.37 -2.99 14.47
N PHE A 203 5.24 -2.68 13.50
CA PHE A 203 5.06 -1.54 12.60
C PHE A 203 3.79 -1.65 11.76
N ASP A 204 3.47 -2.82 11.20
CA ASP A 204 2.20 -3.06 10.48
C ASP A 204 0.99 -2.64 11.34
N LYS A 205 0.95 -3.11 12.60
CA LYS A 205 -0.12 -2.76 13.54
C LYS A 205 -0.11 -1.28 13.95
N VAL A 206 1.06 -0.71 14.22
CA VAL A 206 1.20 0.71 14.62
C VAL A 206 0.77 1.62 13.47
N GLU A 207 1.18 1.31 12.24
CA GLU A 207 0.82 2.02 11.03
C GLU A 207 -0.69 2.01 10.84
N MET A 208 -1.32 0.84 10.97
CA MET A 208 -2.77 0.68 10.87
C MET A 208 -3.53 1.53 11.90
N ILE A 209 -3.14 1.53 13.18
CA ILE A 209 -3.84 2.34 14.20
C ILE A 209 -3.53 3.84 14.07
N LEU A 210 -2.36 4.21 13.54
CA LEU A 210 -2.06 5.60 13.20
C LEU A 210 -2.93 6.08 12.05
N GLN A 211 -3.08 5.27 11.00
CA GLN A 211 -3.97 5.57 9.88
C GLN A 211 -5.43 5.67 10.33
N ALA A 212 -5.86 4.78 11.24
CA ALA A 212 -7.19 4.86 11.83
C ALA A 212 -7.40 6.20 12.54
N LEU A 213 -6.45 6.64 13.38
CA LEU A 213 -6.53 7.94 14.06
C LEU A 213 -6.65 9.11 13.07
N GLU A 214 -5.86 9.11 12.01
CA GLU A 214 -5.92 10.13 10.96
C GLU A 214 -7.28 10.12 10.25
N TYR A 215 -7.79 8.95 9.89
CA TYR A 215 -9.11 8.83 9.26
C TYR A 215 -10.29 9.18 10.18
N GLU A 216 -10.18 8.96 11.49
CA GLU A 216 -11.18 9.45 12.45
C GLU A 216 -11.25 10.98 12.45
N ALA A 217 -10.11 11.66 12.29
CA ALA A 217 -10.06 13.11 12.19
C ALA A 217 -10.59 13.61 10.84
N GLU A 218 -10.18 12.99 9.73
CA GLU A 218 -10.54 13.42 8.37
C GLU A 218 -12.01 13.11 8.02
N HIS A 219 -12.52 11.97 8.45
CA HIS A 219 -13.84 11.47 8.05
C HIS A 219 -14.90 11.57 9.16
N GLY A 220 -14.52 12.00 10.37
CA GLY A 220 -15.44 12.10 11.51
C GLY A 220 -16.05 10.74 11.90
N LYS A 221 -15.29 9.66 11.72
CA LYS A 221 -15.71 8.29 12.07
C LYS A 221 -15.13 7.85 13.41
N VAL A 222 -15.69 6.77 13.94
CA VAL A 222 -15.14 6.02 15.07
C VAL A 222 -14.67 4.67 14.54
N LEU A 223 -13.39 4.40 14.70
CA LEU A 223 -12.69 3.23 14.14
C LEU A 223 -12.09 2.37 15.28
N ASP A 224 -12.85 2.21 16.37
CA ASP A 224 -12.43 1.48 17.58
C ASP A 224 -11.96 0.05 17.30
N GLU A 225 -12.58 -0.63 16.32
CA GLU A 225 -12.26 -2.01 15.98
C GLU A 225 -10.78 -2.21 15.63
N PHE A 226 -10.11 -1.24 14.98
CA PHE A 226 -8.70 -1.36 14.64
C PHE A 226 -7.82 -1.31 15.89
N PHE A 227 -8.14 -0.41 16.82
CA PHE A 227 -7.43 -0.31 18.10
C PHE A 227 -7.62 -1.58 18.94
N MET A 228 -8.87 -2.02 19.11
CA MET A 228 -9.19 -3.25 19.84
C MET A 228 -8.53 -4.48 19.22
N SER A 229 -8.44 -4.53 17.89
CA SER A 229 -7.81 -5.66 17.18
C SER A 229 -6.31 -5.80 17.44
N THR A 230 -5.63 -4.75 17.93
CA THR A 230 -4.18 -4.75 18.18
C THR A 230 -3.79 -4.86 19.65
N GLU A 231 -4.76 -4.78 20.57
CA GLU A 231 -4.51 -4.85 22.00
C GLU A 231 -3.81 -6.16 22.40
N GLY A 232 -2.72 -6.04 23.17
CA GLY A 232 -1.92 -7.18 23.60
C GLY A 232 -1.11 -7.89 22.50
N LYS A 233 -1.06 -7.36 21.27
CA LYS A 233 -0.36 -8.00 20.13
C LYS A 233 0.99 -7.37 19.77
N PHE A 234 1.42 -6.34 20.48
CA PHE A 234 2.73 -5.69 20.29
C PHE A 234 3.82 -6.46 21.03
N GLN A 235 4.87 -6.86 20.31
CA GLN A 235 5.90 -7.78 20.81
C GLN A 235 7.11 -7.03 21.37
N THR A 236 7.58 -6.02 20.64
CA THR A 236 8.80 -5.25 20.91
C THR A 236 8.52 -4.03 21.80
N GLU A 237 9.54 -3.55 22.50
CA GLU A 237 9.42 -2.34 23.31
C GLU A 237 9.19 -1.08 22.45
N VAL A 238 9.73 -1.05 21.24
CA VAL A 238 9.47 0.05 20.28
C VAL A 238 8.02 0.02 19.82
N GLY A 239 7.51 -1.14 19.40
CA GLY A 239 6.11 -1.31 19.00
C GLY A 239 5.13 -0.91 20.09
N LYS A 240 5.36 -1.40 21.33
CA LYS A 240 4.54 -1.02 22.50
C LYS A 240 4.57 0.48 22.76
N ALA A 241 5.76 1.10 22.73
CA ALA A 241 5.90 2.53 23.00
C ALA A 241 5.17 3.39 21.95
N TRP A 242 5.31 3.05 20.66
CA TRP A 242 4.65 3.80 19.59
C TRP A 242 3.13 3.60 19.60
N ALA A 243 2.66 2.37 19.84
CA ALA A 243 1.24 2.10 19.97
C ALA A 243 0.60 2.84 21.16
N ALA A 244 1.32 2.91 22.29
CA ALA A 244 0.89 3.66 23.47
C ALA A 244 0.78 5.16 23.15
N GLU A 245 1.74 5.73 22.42
CA GLU A 245 1.71 7.13 21.99
C GLU A 245 0.52 7.42 21.07
N VAL A 246 0.26 6.59 20.05
CA VAL A 246 -0.91 6.76 19.16
C VAL A 246 -2.21 6.69 19.97
N THR A 247 -2.32 5.72 20.88
CA THR A 247 -3.50 5.56 21.76
C THR A 247 -3.69 6.76 22.69
N ALA A 248 -2.61 7.31 23.25
CA ALA A 248 -2.66 8.50 24.10
C ALA A 248 -3.15 9.73 23.33
N ARG A 249 -2.66 9.94 22.10
CA ARG A 249 -3.13 11.03 21.22
C ARG A 249 -4.62 10.90 20.90
N ARG A 250 -5.06 9.69 20.57
CA ARG A 250 -6.49 9.40 20.32
C ARG A 250 -7.36 9.73 21.53
N LYS A 251 -6.96 9.27 22.73
CA LYS A 251 -7.68 9.58 23.99
C LYS A 251 -7.78 11.07 24.24
N LYS A 252 -6.72 11.83 24.01
CA LYS A 252 -6.73 13.29 24.16
C LYS A 252 -7.74 13.94 23.21
N ILE A 253 -7.71 13.57 21.92
CA ILE A 253 -8.65 14.10 20.92
C ILE A 253 -10.11 13.76 21.28
N LEU A 254 -10.38 12.54 21.75
CA LEU A 254 -11.72 12.15 22.19
C LEU A 254 -12.16 12.90 23.45
N GLY A 255 -11.25 13.08 24.42
CA GLY A 255 -11.51 13.87 25.63
C GLY A 255 -11.84 15.33 25.31
N ASP A 256 -11.07 15.95 24.40
CA ASP A 256 -11.29 17.33 23.96
C ASP A 256 -12.62 17.50 23.19
N ARG A 257 -13.18 16.44 22.59
CA ARG A 257 -14.49 16.45 21.92
C ARG A 257 -15.68 16.29 22.88
N LEU A 258 -15.45 15.80 24.09
CA LEU A 258 -16.47 15.57 25.12
C LEU A 258 -16.59 16.73 26.12
N MET A 259 -15.66 17.69 26.09
CA MET A 259 -15.69 18.94 26.86
C MET A 259 -16.21 20.10 26.00
#